data_AF-A0A426TW26-F1
#
_entry.id   AF-A0A426TW26-F1
#
_cell.length_a   1.000
_cell.length_b   1.000
_cell.length_c   1.000
_cell.angle_alpha   90.00
_cell.angle_beta   90.00
_cell.angle_gamma   90.00
#
_symmetry.space_group_name_H-M   'P 1'
#
loop_
_entity.id
_entity.type
_entity.pdbx_description
1 polymer ?
#
loop_
_entity_poly.entity_id
_entity_poly.type
_entity_poly.pdbx_seq_one_letter_code
_entity_poly.pdbx_strand_id
1 'polypeptide(L)' 'PGLPAALDAVFAKGLAKSPDDRHDSCLDFVADLRSAVTGGHPPTEVAIRAVEPPETRPKPPPHWAEPVIRGR' A
#
# COMPACT_ATOMS: atom_id res chain seq x y z
N PRO A 1 -4.62 18.91 0.40
CA PRO A 1 -4.60 19.44 1.78
C PRO A 1 -5.80 18.93 2.60
N GLY A 2 -5.56 18.42 3.82
CA GLY A 2 -6.63 17.86 4.68
C GLY A 2 -6.33 16.53 5.37
N LEU A 3 -5.05 16.16 5.52
CA LEU A 3 -4.68 14.97 6.28
C LEU A 3 -4.76 15.25 7.80
N PRO A 4 -5.19 14.27 8.62
CA PRO A 4 -5.16 14.41 10.08
C PRO A 4 -3.74 14.67 10.60
N ALA A 5 -3.59 15.62 11.53
CA ALA A 5 -2.29 15.94 12.14
C ALA A 5 -1.64 14.73 12.84
N ALA A 6 -2.42 13.75 13.27
CA ALA A 6 -1.92 12.50 13.83
C ALA A 6 -1.01 11.71 12.86
N LEU A 7 -1.14 11.95 11.55
CA LEU A 7 -0.31 11.30 10.53
C LEU A 7 1.12 11.87 10.46
N ASP A 8 1.34 13.10 10.95
CA ASP A 8 2.64 13.78 10.82
C ASP A 8 3.74 12.99 11.54
N ALA A 9 3.46 12.43 12.71
CA ALA A 9 4.41 11.62 13.47
C ALA A 9 4.77 10.30 12.75
N VAL A 10 3.78 9.66 12.12
CA VAL A 10 3.98 8.42 11.35
C VAL A 10 4.85 8.70 10.12
N PHE A 11 4.59 9.79 9.41
CA PHE A 11 5.41 10.19 8.26
C PHE A 11 6.81 10.64 8.65
N ALA A 12 6.96 11.36 9.76
CA ALA A 12 8.27 11.75 10.27
C ALA A 12 9.17 10.53 10.53
N LYS A 13 8.62 9.47 11.13
CA LYS A 13 9.33 8.21 11.37
C LYS A 13 9.59 7.44 10.07
N GLY A 14 8.55 7.20 9.25
CA GLY A 14 8.69 6.44 8.00
C GLY A 14 9.65 7.08 6.97
N LEU A 15 9.74 8.40 6.95
CA LEU A 15 10.59 9.17 6.04
C LEU A 15 11.90 9.65 6.70
N ALA A 16 12.25 9.11 7.86
CA ALA A 16 13.49 9.45 8.55
C ALA A 16 14.71 9.24 7.66
N LYS A 17 15.71 10.11 7.80
CA LYS A 17 16.91 10.07 6.94
C LYS A 17 17.81 8.88 7.29
N SER A 18 17.95 8.59 8.58
CA SER A 18 18.56 7.35 9.04
C SER A 18 17.60 6.17 8.82
N PRO A 19 18.06 5.02 8.28
CA PRO A 19 17.26 3.80 8.24
C PRO A 19 16.86 3.29 9.62
N ASP A 20 17.74 3.44 10.62
CA ASP A 20 17.53 2.93 11.99
C ASP A 20 16.42 3.70 12.73
N ASP A 21 16.08 4.90 12.26
CA ASP A 21 15.00 5.71 12.82
C ASP A 21 13.62 5.41 12.19
N ARG A 22 13.57 4.51 11.20
CA ARG A 22 12.33 4.14 10.51
C ARG A 22 11.59 3.02 11.24
N HIS A 23 10.48 2.57 10.67
CA HIS A 23 9.85 1.34 11.11
C HIS A 23 10.68 0.13 10.65
N ASP A 24 10.80 -0.87 11.51
CA ASP A 24 11.57 -2.11 11.24
C ASP A 24 11.02 -2.89 10.05
N SER A 25 9.72 -2.74 9.76
CA SER A 25 9.09 -3.34 8.60
C SER A 25 7.99 -2.46 8.00
N CYS A 26 7.62 -2.77 6.74
CA CYS A 26 6.47 -2.15 6.10
C CYS A 26 5.16 -2.43 6.83
N LEU A 27 5.05 -3.58 7.51
CA LEU A 27 3.85 -3.94 8.25
C LEU A 27 3.65 -3.04 9.48
N ASP A 28 4.73 -2.75 10.20
CA ASP A 28 4.71 -1.88 11.38
C ASP A 28 4.33 -0.45 11.02
N PHE A 29 4.87 0.07 9.90
CA PHE A 29 4.44 1.37 9.37
C PHE A 29 2.94 1.43 9.08
N VAL A 30 2.39 0.39 8.42
CA VAL A 30 0.96 0.36 8.08
C VAL A 30 0.08 0.20 9.33
N ALA A 31 0.55 -0.53 10.35
CA ALA A 31 -0.15 -0.66 11.62
C ALA A 31 -0.28 0.70 12.32
N ASP A 32 0.82 1.46 12.43
CA ASP A 32 0.82 2.81 13.02
C ASP A 32 0.01 3.80 12.18
N LEU A 33 0.07 3.70 10.85
CA LEU A 33 -0.72 4.56 9.97
C LEU A 33 -2.22 4.32 10.16
N ARG A 34 -2.65 3.06 10.27
CA ARG A 34 -4.07 2.71 10.48
C ARG A 34 -4.57 3.13 11.85
N SER A 35 -3.73 3.04 12.89
CA SER A 35 -4.10 3.46 14.24
C SER A 35 -4.22 4.99 14.37
N ALA A 36 -3.40 5.74 13.61
CA ALA A 36 -3.42 7.20 13.57
C ALA A 36 -4.66 7.79 12.86
N VAL A 37 -5.41 6.98 12.09
CA VAL A 37 -6.65 7.41 11.45
C VAL A 37 -7.85 6.99 12.31
N THR A 38 -8.46 7.94 13.02
CA THR A 38 -9.72 7.72 13.74
C THR A 38 -10.91 7.67 12.78
N GLY A 39 -11.80 6.69 12.94
CA GLY A 39 -12.99 6.52 12.08
C GLY A 39 -12.72 5.70 10.83
N GLY A 40 -11.92 4.63 10.96
CA GLY A 40 -11.41 3.77 9.89
C GLY A 40 -12.39 3.48 8.75
N HIS A 41 -11.85 3.23 7.56
CA HIS A 41 -12.64 2.95 6.37
C HIS A 41 -13.64 1.82 6.67
N PRO A 42 -14.94 1.97 6.31
CA PRO A 42 -15.91 0.91 6.51
C PRO A 42 -15.39 -0.40 5.90
N PRO A 43 -15.62 -1.56 6.52
CA PRO A 43 -15.12 -2.82 5.98
C PRO A 43 -15.52 -2.95 4.50
N THR A 44 -14.57 -3.42 3.68
CA THR A 44 -14.84 -3.62 2.25
C THR A 44 -16.02 -4.58 2.10
N GLU A 45 -17.13 -4.09 1.57
CA GLU A 45 -18.31 -4.90 1.34
C GLU A 45 -18.18 -5.69 0.03
N VAL A 46 -18.59 -6.95 0.05
CA VAL A 46 -18.64 -7.79 -1.14
C VAL A 46 -19.91 -7.47 -1.91
N ALA A 47 -19.77 -6.95 -3.12
CA ALA A 47 -20.90 -6.82 -4.04
C ALA A 47 -21.37 -8.23 -4.46
N ILE A 48 -22.55 -8.63 -4.02
CA ILE A 48 -23.17 -9.96 -4.29
C ILE A 48 -23.36 -10.19 -5.80
N ARG A 49 -23.37 -9.12 -6.59
CA ARG A 49 -23.40 -9.17 -8.06
C ARG A 49 -22.21 -8.41 -8.62
N ALA A 50 -21.15 -9.14 -8.93
CA ALA A 50 -20.08 -8.60 -9.76
C ALA A 50 -20.65 -8.27 -11.15
N VAL A 51 -20.44 -7.04 -11.62
CA VAL A 51 -20.34 -6.76 -13.06
C VAL A 51 -19.27 -7.72 -13.62
N GLU A 52 -19.46 -8.24 -14.83
CA GLU A 52 -18.59 -9.26 -15.43
C GLU A 52 -17.12 -9.10 -15.02
N PRO A 53 -16.46 -10.18 -14.56
CA PRO A 53 -15.09 -10.09 -14.09
C PRO A 53 -14.25 -9.41 -15.18
N PRO A 54 -13.50 -8.33 -14.87
CA PRO A 54 -12.57 -7.78 -15.83
C PRO A 54 -11.63 -8.91 -16.26
N GLU A 55 -11.27 -8.95 -17.55
CA GLU A 55 -10.46 -10.02 -18.13
C GLU A 55 -9.35 -10.44 -17.17
N THR A 56 -9.40 -11.69 -16.70
CA THR A 56 -8.52 -12.22 -15.66
C THR A 56 -7.09 -12.46 -16.16
N ARG A 57 -6.82 -12.17 -17.43
CA ARG A 57 -5.48 -12.31 -18.00
C ARG A 57 -4.64 -11.08 -17.62
N PRO A 58 -3.50 -11.28 -16.91
CA PRO A 58 -2.56 -10.21 -16.72
C PRO A 58 -2.11 -9.67 -18.07
N LYS A 59 -2.01 -8.34 -18.19
CA LYS A 59 -1.41 -7.73 -19.38
C LYS A 59 -0.01 -8.30 -19.57
N PRO A 60 0.40 -8.56 -20.81
CA PRO A 60 1.75 -9.05 -21.06
C PRO A 60 2.76 -8.03 -20.49
N PRO A 61 3.90 -8.52 -19.98
CA PRO A 61 4.91 -7.65 -19.44
C PRO A 61 5.41 -6.67 -20.51
N PRO A 62 5.74 -5.43 -20.12
CA PRO A 62 6.33 -4.47 -21.05
C PRO A 62 7.71 -4.95 -21.52
N HIS A 63 8.14 -4.49 -22.69
CA HIS A 63 9.36 -4.99 -23.34
C HIS A 63 10.64 -4.80 -22.51
N TRP A 64 10.67 -3.83 -21.60
CA TRP A 64 11.81 -3.63 -20.69
C TRP A 64 11.96 -4.74 -19.65
N ALA A 65 10.91 -5.50 -19.37
CA ALA A 65 10.89 -6.57 -18.36
C ALA A 65 11.27 -7.96 -18.92
N GLU A 66 11.39 -8.10 -20.24
CA GLU A 66 11.70 -9.39 -20.87
C GLU A 66 12.96 -10.09 -20.34
N PRO A 67 14.10 -9.39 -20.10
CA PRO A 67 15.33 -10.05 -19.62
C PRO A 67 15.17 -10.74 -18.26
N VAL A 68 14.29 -10.22 -17.40
CA VAL A 68 14.06 -10.73 -16.05
C VAL A 68 13.07 -11.90 -16.05
N ILE A 69 12.12 -11.91 -16.98
CA ILE A 69 11.05 -12.91 -17.03
C ILE A 69 11.46 -14.15 -17.82
N ARG A 70 12.32 -14.01 -18.85
CA ARG A 70 12.80 -15.13 -19.68
C ARG A 70 14.13 -15.74 -19.20
N GLY A 71 14.78 -15.15 -18.20
CA GLY A 71 16.07 -15.59 -17.67
C GLY A 71 16.00 -16.61 -16.51
N ARG A 72 14.83 -17.23 -16.26
CA ARG A 72 14.64 -18.25 -15.23
C ARG A 72 14.21 -19.56 -15.85
#